data_AF-A0A1I3ILP2-F1
#
_entry.id   AF-A0A1I3ILP2-F1
#
_cell.length_a   1.000
_cell.length_b   1.000
_cell.length_c   1.000
_cell.angle_alpha   90.00
_cell.angle_beta   90.00
_cell.angle_gamma   90.00
#
_symmetry.space_group_name_H-M   'P 1'
#
loop_
_entity.id
_entity.type
_entity.pdbx_description
1 polymer ?
#
loop_
_entity_poly.entity_id
_entity_poly.type
_entity_poly.pdbx_seq_one_letter_code
_entity_poly.pdbx_strand_id
1 'polypeptide(L)'
;MLWKTEFESELTQVFRDAERLIDAFPAPLNAKGRAYLHAFNPLNPSAKKNHICYLLPFWMRPVADLEAERYRQLSLANVFVMLYFFIQDDLMDEAPAGWKEQLALGNLFHLGMLDLYRALFGHASPFWRYFRDYVTAWSLAVAYESPSGSLVPGELARKAAPVKLASTGALLLAGRAELEPAVSEAVDLTLATLQMADDWSDWEEDFDRRNANGLVGMIEAEHRAAGLRLPLEKHAIQAAIHVDGALVRYAQAAKANGDALVGLGLPLRHLSAFHDYLADGLSASAERLSDTKKRLLGGGFAYWLSQYQAETAGINPMKDGPH
;
A
#
# COMPACT_ATOMS: atom_id res chain seq x y z
N MET A 1 -13.66 2.86 -9.87
CA MET A 1 -13.12 4.23 -9.68
C MET A 1 -12.24 4.57 -10.86
N LEU A 2 -12.26 5.82 -11.34
CA LEU A 2 -11.60 6.24 -12.58
C LEU A 2 -10.09 5.96 -12.60
N TRP A 3 -9.42 6.05 -11.45
CA TRP A 3 -7.98 5.73 -11.31
C TRP A 3 -7.62 4.26 -11.61
N LYS A 4 -8.59 3.34 -11.60
CA LYS A 4 -8.42 1.92 -11.93
C LYS A 4 -9.03 1.55 -13.27
N THR A 5 -10.29 1.96 -13.51
CA THR A 5 -11.12 1.44 -14.61
C THR A 5 -10.60 1.82 -15.99
N GLU A 6 -9.88 2.94 -16.12
CA GLU A 6 -9.32 3.40 -17.40
C GLU A 6 -8.18 2.50 -17.91
N PHE A 7 -7.61 1.63 -17.07
CA PHE A 7 -6.40 0.87 -17.37
C PHE A 7 -6.63 -0.65 -17.42
N GLU A 8 -7.87 -1.13 -17.38
CA GLU A 8 -8.19 -2.56 -17.33
C GLU A 8 -7.65 -3.35 -18.53
N SER A 9 -7.72 -2.78 -19.74
CA SER A 9 -7.17 -3.39 -20.94
C SER A 9 -5.64 -3.51 -20.89
N GLU A 10 -4.97 -2.46 -20.43
CA GLU A 10 -3.51 -2.44 -20.26
C GLU A 10 -3.08 -3.45 -19.18
N LEU A 11 -3.79 -3.49 -18.04
CA LEU A 11 -3.51 -4.45 -16.98
C LEU A 11 -3.76 -5.90 -17.41
N THR A 12 -4.79 -6.14 -18.21
CA THR A 12 -5.03 -7.46 -18.81
C THR A 12 -3.83 -7.92 -19.62
N GLN A 13 -3.26 -7.02 -20.43
CA GLN A 13 -2.08 -7.34 -21.23
C GLN A 13 -0.84 -7.56 -20.35
N VAL A 14 -0.59 -6.66 -19.39
CA VAL A 14 0.55 -6.74 -18.47
C VAL A 14 0.55 -8.06 -17.69
N PHE A 15 -0.59 -8.48 -17.14
CA PHE A 15 -0.67 -9.71 -16.37
C PHE A 15 -0.55 -10.97 -17.24
N ARG A 16 -1.07 -10.96 -18.48
CA ARG A 16 -0.80 -12.04 -19.45
C ARG A 16 0.67 -12.17 -19.80
N ASP A 17 1.36 -11.03 -19.92
CA ASP A 17 2.79 -11.02 -20.20
C ASP A 17 3.60 -11.52 -18.99
N ALA A 18 3.18 -11.18 -17.78
CA ALA A 18 3.75 -11.74 -16.55
C ALA A 18 3.56 -13.26 -16.47
N GLU A 19 2.35 -13.78 -16.74
CA GLU A 19 2.07 -15.22 -16.79
C GLU A 19 3.00 -15.93 -17.78
N ARG A 20 3.14 -15.39 -18.99
CA ARG A 20 4.01 -15.94 -20.03
C ARG A 20 5.48 -16.00 -19.61
N LEU A 21 5.98 -14.99 -18.91
CA LEU A 21 7.36 -14.99 -18.39
C LEU A 21 7.53 -16.03 -17.26
N ILE A 22 6.55 -16.13 -16.37
CA ILE A 22 6.56 -17.08 -15.24
C ILE A 22 6.45 -18.53 -15.74
N ASP A 23 5.71 -18.78 -16.81
CA ASP A 23 5.56 -20.11 -17.41
C ASP A 23 6.88 -20.70 -17.90
N ALA A 24 7.85 -19.84 -18.24
CA ALA A 24 9.20 -20.24 -18.64
C ALA A 24 10.11 -20.62 -17.46
N PHE A 25 9.67 -20.43 -16.21
CA PHE A 25 10.43 -20.85 -15.04
C PHE A 25 10.57 -22.38 -14.96
N PRO A 26 11.62 -22.90 -14.31
CA PRO A 26 11.78 -24.34 -14.14
C PRO A 26 10.67 -24.92 -13.25
N ALA A 27 10.16 -26.10 -13.59
CA ALA A 27 9.22 -26.81 -12.73
C ALA A 27 9.88 -27.23 -11.40
N PRO A 28 9.16 -27.18 -10.26
CA PRO A 28 7.75 -26.80 -10.10
C PRO A 28 7.52 -25.29 -9.84
N LEU A 29 8.57 -24.45 -9.96
CA LEU A 29 8.51 -23.03 -9.60
C LEU A 29 7.64 -22.21 -10.56
N ASN A 30 7.47 -22.62 -11.82
CA ASN A 30 6.50 -22.00 -12.73
C ASN A 30 5.06 -22.07 -12.20
N ALA A 31 4.61 -23.26 -11.79
CA ALA A 31 3.26 -23.47 -11.27
C ALA A 31 3.03 -22.69 -9.97
N LYS A 32 4.03 -22.68 -9.08
CA LYS A 32 4.01 -21.87 -7.85
C LYS A 32 3.99 -20.37 -8.17
N GLY A 33 4.80 -19.93 -9.12
CA GLY A 33 4.83 -18.55 -9.61
C GLY A 33 3.48 -18.09 -10.16
N ARG A 34 2.81 -18.94 -10.96
CA ARG A 34 1.46 -18.65 -11.48
C ARG A 34 0.44 -18.50 -10.36
N ALA A 35 0.44 -19.43 -9.40
CA ALA A 35 -0.44 -19.35 -8.26
C ALA A 35 -0.21 -18.07 -7.44
N TYR A 36 1.06 -17.70 -7.25
CA TYR A 36 1.44 -16.48 -6.55
C TYR A 36 0.98 -15.22 -7.31
N LEU A 37 1.26 -15.10 -8.62
CA LEU A 37 0.80 -13.98 -9.45
C LEU A 37 -0.73 -13.83 -9.41
N HIS A 38 -1.47 -14.93 -9.47
CA HIS A 38 -2.94 -14.92 -9.47
C HIS A 38 -3.54 -14.32 -8.18
N ALA A 39 -2.85 -14.45 -7.04
CA ALA A 39 -3.27 -13.85 -5.77
C ALA A 39 -3.16 -12.31 -5.77
N PHE A 40 -2.38 -11.73 -6.69
CA PHE A 40 -2.18 -10.28 -6.83
C PHE A 40 -2.77 -9.71 -8.13
N ASN A 41 -3.46 -10.51 -8.93
CA ASN A 41 -4.04 -10.06 -10.18
C ASN A 41 -5.28 -9.17 -9.91
N PRO A 42 -5.27 -7.86 -10.24
CA PRO A 42 -6.37 -6.94 -9.96
C PRO A 42 -7.69 -7.26 -10.65
N LEU A 43 -7.67 -8.15 -11.64
CA LEU A 43 -8.83 -8.65 -12.38
C LEU A 43 -9.51 -9.82 -11.65
N ASN A 44 -8.85 -10.42 -10.66
CA ASN A 44 -9.44 -11.42 -9.79
C ASN A 44 -10.16 -10.70 -8.63
N PRO A 45 -11.47 -10.95 -8.42
CA PRO A 45 -12.23 -10.34 -7.31
C PRO A 45 -11.66 -10.64 -5.91
N SER A 46 -10.87 -11.71 -5.78
CA SER A 46 -10.26 -12.15 -4.52
C SER A 46 -8.81 -11.68 -4.31
N ALA A 47 -8.26 -10.88 -5.23
CA ALA A 47 -6.85 -10.47 -5.16
C ALA A 47 -6.57 -9.42 -4.08
N LYS A 48 -5.34 -9.43 -3.56
CA LYS A 48 -4.81 -8.40 -2.65
C LYS A 48 -4.75 -7.04 -3.36
N LYS A 49 -5.02 -5.96 -2.61
CA LYS A 49 -5.26 -4.60 -3.15
C LYS A 49 -3.98 -3.76 -3.33
N ASN A 50 -3.02 -4.22 -4.12
CA ASN A 50 -1.76 -3.50 -4.35
C ASN A 50 -1.74 -2.77 -5.71
N HIS A 51 -2.67 -1.84 -5.89
CA HIS A 51 -2.98 -1.24 -7.18
C HIS A 51 -1.90 -0.28 -7.72
N ILE A 52 -1.20 0.43 -6.83
CA ILE A 52 -0.21 1.44 -7.22
C ILE A 52 1.00 0.84 -7.97
N CYS A 53 1.47 -0.35 -7.59
CA CYS A 53 2.70 -0.94 -8.16
C CYS A 53 2.65 -1.06 -9.69
N TYR A 54 1.55 -1.56 -10.24
CA TYR A 54 1.41 -1.75 -11.69
C TYR A 54 0.63 -0.62 -12.38
N LEU A 55 -0.08 0.26 -11.65
CA LEU A 55 -0.78 1.41 -12.24
C LEU A 55 0.09 2.67 -12.33
N LEU A 56 1.07 2.84 -11.43
CA LEU A 56 1.89 4.05 -11.36
C LEU A 56 2.52 4.44 -12.70
N PRO A 57 3.07 3.52 -13.52
CA PRO A 57 3.58 3.88 -14.84
C PRO A 57 2.53 4.59 -15.72
N PHE A 58 1.29 4.12 -15.72
CA PHE A 58 0.23 4.74 -16.52
C PHE A 58 -0.21 6.09 -15.97
N TRP A 59 -0.18 6.26 -14.64
CA TRP A 59 -0.48 7.54 -13.99
C TRP A 59 0.56 8.62 -14.29
N MET A 60 1.77 8.24 -14.72
CA MET A 60 2.83 9.16 -15.15
C MET A 60 2.62 9.76 -16.54
N ARG A 61 1.60 9.31 -17.30
CA ARG A 61 1.29 9.82 -18.65
C ARG A 61 1.36 11.34 -18.79
N PRO A 62 0.78 12.15 -17.89
CA PRO A 62 0.77 13.62 -18.02
C PRO A 62 2.14 14.29 -17.92
N VAL A 63 3.16 13.62 -17.36
CA VAL A 63 4.50 14.22 -17.14
C VAL A 63 5.60 13.55 -17.96
N ALA A 64 5.40 12.30 -18.39
CA ALA A 64 6.41 11.53 -19.11
C ALA A 64 6.15 11.42 -20.63
N ASP A 65 4.89 11.50 -21.09
CA ASP A 65 4.50 11.45 -22.51
C ASP A 65 5.22 10.38 -23.37
N LEU A 66 5.36 9.17 -22.81
CA LEU A 66 5.96 8.03 -23.50
C LEU A 66 4.95 7.31 -24.41
N GLU A 67 5.49 6.54 -25.35
CA GLU A 67 4.71 5.54 -26.10
C GLU A 67 4.04 4.52 -25.17
N ALA A 68 2.83 4.08 -25.52
CA ALA A 68 2.03 3.16 -24.70
C ALA A 68 2.78 1.89 -24.30
N GLU A 69 3.62 1.37 -25.21
CA GLU A 69 4.44 0.19 -24.98
C GLU A 69 5.46 0.37 -23.84
N ARG A 70 6.01 1.58 -23.67
CA ARG A 70 6.95 1.85 -22.57
C ARG A 70 6.27 1.80 -21.21
N TYR A 71 5.04 2.29 -21.12
CA TYR A 71 4.26 2.18 -19.88
C TYR A 71 3.93 0.72 -19.54
N ARG A 72 3.58 -0.10 -20.54
CA ARG A 72 3.38 -1.54 -20.33
C ARG A 72 4.64 -2.24 -19.85
N GLN A 73 5.79 -1.94 -20.46
CA GLN A 73 7.08 -2.52 -20.06
C GLN A 73 7.46 -2.14 -18.62
N LEU A 74 7.28 -0.88 -18.24
CA LEU A 74 7.50 -0.41 -16.86
C LEU A 74 6.51 -1.06 -15.87
N SER A 75 5.24 -1.19 -16.25
CA SER A 75 4.21 -1.84 -15.44
C SER A 75 4.53 -3.32 -15.22
N LEU A 76 4.90 -4.04 -16.28
CA LEU A 76 5.36 -5.42 -16.20
C LEU A 76 6.59 -5.57 -15.29
N ALA A 77 7.60 -4.70 -15.43
CA ALA A 77 8.75 -4.70 -14.53
C ALA A 77 8.33 -4.51 -13.06
N ASN A 78 7.37 -3.62 -12.79
CA ASN A 78 6.89 -3.37 -11.43
C ASN A 78 5.98 -4.48 -10.88
N VAL A 79 5.32 -5.29 -11.72
CA VAL A 79 4.71 -6.55 -11.26
C VAL A 79 5.78 -7.46 -10.67
N PHE A 80 6.93 -7.61 -11.34
CA PHE A 80 8.03 -8.42 -10.81
C PHE A 80 8.70 -7.79 -9.58
N VAL A 81 8.81 -6.44 -9.50
CA VAL A 81 9.20 -5.73 -8.26
C VAL A 81 8.29 -6.13 -7.12
N MET A 82 6.97 -5.98 -7.30
CA MET A 82 5.96 -6.30 -6.29
C MET A 82 6.06 -7.75 -5.81
N LEU A 83 6.08 -8.72 -6.75
CA LEU A 83 6.13 -10.14 -6.39
C LEU A 83 7.43 -10.50 -5.65
N TYR A 84 8.56 -9.93 -6.08
CA TYR A 84 9.84 -10.16 -5.41
C TYR A 84 9.84 -9.61 -3.99
N PHE A 85 9.48 -8.34 -3.81
CA PHE A 85 9.55 -7.70 -2.50
C PHE A 85 8.50 -8.22 -1.53
N PHE A 86 7.31 -8.62 -1.97
CA PHE A 86 6.35 -9.29 -1.08
C PHE A 86 6.84 -10.65 -0.60
N ILE A 87 7.53 -11.42 -1.44
CA ILE A 87 8.20 -12.64 -0.97
C ILE A 87 9.25 -12.32 0.09
N GLN A 88 10.06 -11.28 -0.11
CA GLN A 88 11.07 -10.92 0.89
C GLN A 88 10.43 -10.45 2.20
N ASP A 89 9.39 -9.62 2.12
CA ASP A 89 8.67 -9.08 3.28
C ASP A 89 7.99 -10.20 4.07
N ASP A 90 7.20 -11.06 3.39
CA ASP A 90 6.56 -12.24 4.00
C ASP A 90 7.59 -13.10 4.76
N LEU A 91 8.78 -13.33 4.17
CA LEU A 91 9.85 -14.15 4.77
C LEU A 91 10.55 -13.48 5.95
N MET A 92 10.58 -12.15 6.00
CA MET A 92 11.17 -11.38 7.10
C MET A 92 10.24 -11.32 8.31
N ASP A 93 8.93 -11.27 8.08
CA ASP A 93 7.92 -11.22 9.13
C ASP A 93 7.66 -12.59 9.77
N GLU A 94 7.42 -13.62 8.95
CA GLU A 94 7.17 -14.98 9.43
C GLU A 94 7.68 -16.00 8.42
N ALA A 95 8.59 -16.90 8.81
CA ALA A 95 9.07 -17.95 7.91
C ALA A 95 7.96 -19.02 7.66
N PRO A 96 7.31 -19.04 6.49
CA PRO A 96 6.19 -19.95 6.27
C PRO A 96 6.67 -21.37 5.99
N ALA A 97 5.74 -22.32 6.04
CA ALA A 97 5.98 -23.65 5.52
C ALA A 97 6.38 -23.58 4.04
N GLY A 98 7.53 -24.16 3.69
CA GLY A 98 8.05 -24.10 2.30
C GLY A 98 8.84 -22.83 1.96
N TRP A 99 9.29 -22.05 2.95
CA TRP A 99 10.08 -20.83 2.76
C TRP A 99 11.25 -20.96 1.76
N LYS A 100 11.88 -22.13 1.65
CA LYS A 100 12.96 -22.39 0.68
C LYS A 100 12.50 -22.26 -0.76
N GLU A 101 11.32 -22.79 -1.08
CA GLU A 101 10.75 -22.71 -2.42
C GLU A 101 10.28 -21.29 -2.72
N GLN A 102 9.71 -20.60 -1.73
CA GLN A 102 9.31 -19.21 -1.86
C GLN A 102 10.52 -18.30 -2.07
N LEU A 103 11.61 -18.50 -1.33
CA LEU A 103 12.87 -17.80 -1.55
C LEU A 103 13.47 -18.09 -2.93
N ALA A 104 13.46 -19.35 -3.37
CA ALA A 104 13.93 -19.72 -4.70
C ALA A 104 13.08 -19.07 -5.81
N LEU A 105 11.76 -19.01 -5.64
CA LEU A 105 10.85 -18.30 -6.53
C LEU A 105 11.12 -16.79 -6.54
N GLY A 106 11.37 -16.20 -5.38
CA GLY A 106 11.77 -14.79 -5.25
C GLY A 106 12.99 -14.47 -6.11
N ASN A 107 14.02 -15.33 -6.10
CA ASN A 107 15.20 -15.14 -6.97
C ASN A 107 14.84 -15.15 -8.47
N LEU A 108 13.88 -15.97 -8.90
CA LEU A 108 13.43 -15.97 -10.30
C LEU A 108 12.67 -14.68 -10.64
N PHE A 109 11.84 -14.17 -9.73
CA PHE A 109 11.22 -12.85 -9.92
C PHE A 109 12.24 -11.73 -9.97
N HIS A 110 13.28 -11.78 -9.13
CA HIS A 110 14.37 -10.82 -9.14
C HIS A 110 15.10 -10.80 -10.50
N LEU A 111 15.43 -11.98 -11.06
CA LEU A 111 16.06 -12.07 -12.38
C LEU A 111 15.14 -11.51 -13.47
N GLY A 112 13.85 -11.87 -13.46
CA GLY A 112 12.87 -11.33 -14.41
C GLY A 112 12.74 -9.81 -14.34
N MET A 113 12.69 -9.24 -13.13
CA MET A 113 12.71 -7.79 -12.89
C MET A 113 13.95 -7.13 -13.51
N LEU A 114 15.14 -7.70 -13.26
CA LEU A 114 16.40 -7.14 -13.80
C LEU A 114 16.46 -7.20 -15.32
N ASP A 115 16.00 -8.29 -15.93
CA ASP A 115 16.00 -8.43 -17.40
C ASP A 115 15.05 -7.42 -18.05
N LEU A 116 13.87 -7.19 -17.45
CA LEU A 116 12.92 -6.17 -17.89
C LEU A 116 13.51 -4.75 -17.81
N TYR A 117 14.17 -4.40 -16.70
CA TYR A 117 14.81 -3.08 -16.58
C TYR A 117 16.03 -2.92 -17.48
N ARG A 118 16.84 -3.96 -17.70
CA ARG A 118 17.98 -3.92 -18.63
C ARG A 118 17.56 -3.73 -20.08
N ALA A 119 16.37 -4.19 -20.46
CA ALA A 119 15.79 -3.93 -21.77
C ALA A 119 15.38 -2.44 -21.95
N LEU A 120 15.10 -1.74 -20.85
CA LEU A 120 14.71 -0.32 -20.85
C LEU A 120 15.91 0.62 -20.66
N PHE A 121 16.89 0.21 -19.87
CA PHE A 121 17.98 1.07 -19.41
C PHE A 121 19.35 0.44 -19.67
N GLY A 122 20.19 1.15 -20.44
CA GLY A 122 21.60 0.78 -20.61
C GLY A 122 22.39 0.82 -19.29
N HIS A 123 23.54 0.16 -19.25
CA HIS A 123 24.37 0.03 -18.05
C HIS A 123 24.82 1.37 -17.43
N ALA A 124 24.99 2.41 -18.25
CA ALA A 124 25.39 3.75 -17.81
C ALA A 124 24.20 4.65 -17.41
N SER A 125 22.97 4.14 -17.48
CA SER A 125 21.77 4.90 -17.11
C SER A 125 21.79 5.30 -15.64
N PRO A 126 21.39 6.54 -15.28
CA PRO A 126 21.22 6.96 -13.89
C PRO A 126 20.14 6.13 -13.14
N PHE A 127 19.27 5.40 -13.86
CA PHE A 127 18.28 4.49 -13.29
C PHE A 127 18.89 3.52 -12.26
N TRP A 128 20.09 2.98 -12.53
CA TRP A 128 20.72 2.00 -11.65
C TRP A 128 21.18 2.58 -10.32
N ARG A 129 21.43 3.90 -10.25
CA ARG A 129 21.66 4.60 -8.98
C ARG A 129 20.38 4.65 -8.16
N TYR A 130 19.27 5.11 -8.75
CA TYR A 130 17.96 5.12 -8.09
C TYR A 130 17.53 3.73 -7.63
N PHE A 131 17.75 2.71 -8.47
CA PHE A 131 17.50 1.33 -8.10
C PHE A 131 18.26 0.93 -6.84
N ARG A 132 19.56 1.21 -6.78
CA ARG A 132 20.36 0.94 -5.58
C ARG A 132 19.83 1.70 -4.37
N ASP A 133 19.50 2.98 -4.54
CA ASP A 133 19.06 3.84 -3.43
C ASP A 133 17.73 3.35 -2.85
N TYR A 134 16.75 3.02 -3.69
CA TYR A 134 15.45 2.51 -3.25
C TYR A 134 15.54 1.13 -2.62
N VAL A 135 16.36 0.22 -3.17
CA VAL A 135 16.59 -1.11 -2.57
C VAL A 135 17.32 -0.99 -1.23
N THR A 136 18.26 -0.05 -1.11
CA THR A 136 18.96 0.22 0.16
C THR A 136 17.99 0.80 1.20
N ALA A 137 17.14 1.75 0.79
CA ALA A 137 16.13 2.34 1.66
C ALA A 137 15.15 1.28 2.20
N TRP A 138 14.68 0.39 1.32
CA TRP A 138 13.86 -0.77 1.67
C TRP A 138 14.58 -1.69 2.65
N SER A 139 15.82 -2.09 2.34
CA SER A 139 16.60 -3.04 3.14
C SER A 139 16.81 -2.53 4.57
N LEU A 140 17.10 -1.23 4.71
CA LEU A 140 17.23 -0.59 6.02
C LEU A 140 15.90 -0.50 6.76
N ALA A 141 14.79 -0.29 6.05
CA ALA A 141 13.47 -0.19 6.65
C ALA A 141 13.00 -1.53 7.22
N VAL A 142 13.14 -2.62 6.47
CA VAL A 142 12.71 -3.96 6.93
C VAL A 142 13.65 -4.56 7.98
N ALA A 143 14.96 -4.31 7.90
CA ALA A 143 15.93 -4.92 8.83
C ALA A 143 15.98 -4.25 10.21
N TYR A 144 15.64 -2.96 10.29
CA TYR A 144 15.74 -2.15 11.51
C TYR A 144 14.42 -1.48 11.86
N GLU A 145 13.31 -2.10 11.44
CA GLU A 145 11.99 -1.60 11.78
C GLU A 145 11.83 -1.54 13.29
N SER A 146 11.40 -0.37 13.77
CA SER A 146 11.02 -0.15 15.15
C SER A 146 9.64 0.47 15.13
N PRO A 147 8.79 0.23 16.14
CA PRO A 147 7.58 1.01 16.36
C PRO A 147 7.97 2.47 16.63
N SER A 148 8.20 3.24 15.57
CA SER A 148 8.38 4.67 15.65
C SER A 148 7.01 5.29 15.50
N GLY A 149 6.58 6.10 16.47
CA GLY A 149 5.37 6.93 16.32
C GLY A 149 5.51 8.07 15.31
N SER A 150 6.45 7.96 14.38
CA SER A 150 6.67 8.92 13.33
C SER A 150 5.66 8.70 12.22
N LEU A 151 4.90 9.75 11.90
CA LEU A 151 4.02 9.78 10.74
C LEU A 151 4.64 10.58 9.58
N VAL A 152 5.97 10.71 9.58
CA VAL A 152 6.68 11.37 8.49
C VAL A 152 6.49 10.53 7.22
N PRO A 153 5.91 11.09 6.13
CA PRO A 153 5.52 10.30 4.97
C PRO A 153 6.67 9.52 4.34
N GLY A 154 7.83 10.16 4.22
CA GLY A 154 9.04 9.54 3.68
C GLY A 154 9.56 8.38 4.53
N GLU A 155 9.23 8.31 5.83
CA GLU A 155 9.59 7.18 6.70
C GLU A 155 8.58 6.03 6.56
N LEU A 156 7.29 6.34 6.55
CA LEU A 156 6.22 5.35 6.33
C LEU A 156 6.33 4.68 4.95
N ALA A 157 6.72 5.44 3.92
CA ALA A 157 6.85 4.92 2.56
C ALA A 157 8.13 4.09 2.30
N ARG A 158 9.07 3.97 3.26
CA ARG A 158 10.39 3.35 2.99
C ARG A 158 10.30 1.88 2.61
N LYS A 159 9.38 1.12 3.22
CA LYS A 159 9.11 -0.28 2.86
C LYS A 159 8.47 -0.43 1.47
N ALA A 160 7.93 0.65 0.91
CA ALA A 160 7.41 0.70 -0.45
C ALA A 160 8.32 1.46 -1.41
N ALA A 161 9.53 1.86 -0.99
CA ALA A 161 10.47 2.62 -1.83
C ALA A 161 10.72 2.01 -3.22
N PRO A 162 10.80 0.67 -3.41
CA PRO A 162 10.97 0.09 -4.74
C PRO A 162 9.84 0.39 -5.73
N VAL A 163 8.63 0.73 -5.26
CA VAL A 163 7.51 1.16 -6.13
C VAL A 163 7.87 2.40 -6.95
N LYS A 164 8.75 3.26 -6.43
CA LYS A 164 9.22 4.47 -7.13
C LYS A 164 10.02 4.17 -8.40
N LEU A 165 10.48 2.93 -8.60
CA LEU A 165 11.12 2.51 -9.85
C LEU A 165 10.21 2.73 -11.07
N ALA A 166 8.89 2.59 -10.92
CA ALA A 166 7.92 2.88 -11.97
C ALA A 166 7.97 4.34 -12.42
N SER A 167 7.81 5.27 -11.47
CA SER A 167 7.74 6.70 -11.78
C SER A 167 9.09 7.26 -12.22
N THR A 168 10.16 6.88 -11.52
CA THR A 168 11.54 7.28 -11.87
C THR A 168 11.95 6.72 -13.23
N GLY A 169 11.59 5.46 -13.52
CA GLY A 169 11.82 4.87 -14.83
C GLY A 169 11.11 5.65 -15.96
N ALA A 170 9.85 6.03 -15.74
CA ALA A 170 9.09 6.83 -16.72
C ALA A 170 9.74 8.19 -16.98
N LEU A 171 10.15 8.91 -15.93
CA LEU A 171 10.80 10.21 -16.05
C LEU A 171 12.14 10.12 -16.78
N LEU A 172 12.95 9.11 -16.48
CA LEU A 172 14.25 8.93 -17.13
C LEU A 172 14.11 8.60 -18.62
N LEU A 173 13.15 7.76 -19.00
CA LEU A 173 12.86 7.48 -20.42
C LEU A 173 12.35 8.72 -21.16
N ALA A 174 11.66 9.63 -20.46
CA ALA A 174 11.14 10.87 -21.01
C ALA A 174 12.18 12.00 -21.05
N GLY A 175 13.38 11.81 -20.49
CA GLY A 175 14.37 12.88 -20.32
C GLY A 175 13.92 13.96 -19.32
N ARG A 176 13.06 13.62 -18.36
CA ARG A 176 12.45 14.51 -17.36
C ARG A 176 12.98 14.25 -15.94
N ALA A 177 14.26 13.94 -15.82
CA ALA A 177 14.90 13.57 -14.55
C ALA A 177 14.80 14.68 -13.49
N GLU A 178 14.67 15.94 -13.90
CA GLU A 178 14.49 17.09 -13.02
C GLU A 178 13.19 17.06 -12.20
N LEU A 179 12.19 16.30 -12.65
CA LEU A 179 10.93 16.12 -11.92
C LEU A 179 11.00 15.02 -10.86
N GLU A 180 12.07 14.23 -10.83
CA GLU A 180 12.15 13.06 -9.96
C GLU A 180 12.00 13.38 -8.47
N PRO A 181 12.59 14.46 -7.91
CA PRO A 181 12.39 14.80 -6.51
C PRO A 181 10.93 15.05 -6.15
N ALA A 182 10.23 15.87 -6.93
CA ALA A 182 8.82 16.20 -6.69
C ALA A 182 7.90 14.99 -6.90
N VAL A 183 8.18 14.17 -7.92
CA VAL A 183 7.41 12.95 -8.18
C VAL A 183 7.67 11.89 -7.12
N SER A 184 8.91 11.73 -6.64
CA SER A 184 9.23 10.84 -5.53
C SER A 184 8.46 11.25 -4.29
N GLU A 185 8.43 12.54 -3.95
CA GLU A 185 7.67 13.06 -2.82
C GLU A 185 6.18 12.81 -2.97
N ALA A 186 5.61 13.04 -4.15
CA ALA A 186 4.20 12.74 -4.43
C ALA A 186 3.85 11.25 -4.22
N VAL A 187 4.74 10.36 -4.66
CA VAL A 187 4.59 8.91 -4.47
C VAL A 187 4.74 8.54 -2.99
N ASP A 188 5.72 9.11 -2.27
CA ASP A 188 5.92 8.86 -0.85
C ASP A 188 4.71 9.33 0.00
N LEU A 189 4.14 10.50 -0.29
CA LEU A 189 2.89 10.98 0.35
C LEU A 189 1.73 10.00 0.15
N THR A 190 1.59 9.46 -1.06
CA THR A 190 0.53 8.51 -1.39
C THR A 190 0.75 7.16 -0.71
N LEU A 191 2.00 6.66 -0.72
CA LEU A 191 2.37 5.40 -0.08
C LEU A 191 2.27 5.48 1.45
N ALA A 192 2.58 6.63 2.04
CA ALA A 192 2.37 6.87 3.46
C ALA A 192 0.89 6.77 3.82
N THR A 193 0.01 7.43 3.04
CA THR A 193 -1.44 7.33 3.28
C THR A 193 -1.97 5.90 3.05
N LEU A 194 -1.40 5.14 2.12
CA LEU A 194 -1.70 3.71 1.95
C LEU A 194 -1.30 2.92 3.19
N GLN A 195 -0.05 3.07 3.66
CA GLN A 195 0.43 2.41 4.88
C GLN A 195 -0.44 2.77 6.09
N MET A 196 -0.89 4.02 6.22
CA MET A 196 -1.81 4.42 7.28
C MET A 196 -3.17 3.71 7.18
N ALA A 197 -3.70 3.50 5.98
CA ALA A 197 -4.95 2.76 5.80
C ALA A 197 -4.80 1.27 6.15
N ASP A 198 -3.65 0.67 5.81
CA ASP A 198 -3.31 -0.70 6.15
C ASP A 198 -3.09 -0.85 7.66
N ASP A 199 -2.30 0.02 8.29
CA ASP A 199 -2.07 0.06 9.74
C ASP A 199 -3.38 0.18 10.54
N TRP A 200 -4.35 0.95 10.04
CA TRP A 200 -5.67 1.02 10.65
C TRP A 200 -6.43 -0.30 10.52
N SER A 201 -6.31 -0.98 9.39
CA SER A 201 -7.03 -2.25 9.16
C SER A 201 -6.45 -3.38 10.01
N ASP A 202 -5.14 -3.38 10.22
CA ASP A 202 -4.39 -4.52 10.77
C ASP A 202 -3.88 -4.28 12.21
N TRP A 203 -4.22 -3.14 12.84
CA TRP A 203 -3.66 -2.74 14.15
C TRP A 203 -3.77 -3.80 15.25
N GLU A 204 -4.84 -4.60 15.28
CA GLU A 204 -5.01 -5.65 16.29
C GLU A 204 -4.05 -6.82 16.06
N GLU A 205 -3.88 -7.22 14.80
CA GLU A 205 -2.99 -8.31 14.39
C GLU A 205 -1.52 -7.89 14.58
N ASP A 206 -1.17 -6.68 14.16
CA ASP A 206 0.17 -6.12 14.32
C ASP A 206 0.54 -6.00 15.80
N PHE A 207 -0.39 -5.54 16.65
CA PHE A 207 -0.17 -5.47 18.09
C PHE A 207 0.10 -6.86 18.69
N ASP A 208 -0.71 -7.85 18.32
CA ASP A 208 -0.59 -9.21 18.86
C ASP A 208 0.71 -9.89 18.40
N ARG A 209 1.15 -9.62 17.16
CA ARG A 209 2.42 -10.12 16.58
C ARG A 209 3.64 -9.32 16.98
N ARG A 210 3.46 -8.14 17.59
CA ARG A 210 4.51 -7.16 17.90
C ARG A 210 5.20 -6.60 16.65
N ASN A 211 4.45 -6.51 15.56
CA ASN A 211 4.87 -5.81 14.36
C ASN A 211 4.78 -4.30 14.57
N ALA A 212 5.56 -3.53 13.81
CA ALA A 212 5.43 -2.08 13.85
C ALA A 212 4.13 -1.65 13.17
N ASN A 213 3.44 -0.68 13.77
CA ASN A 213 2.20 -0.14 13.27
C ASN A 213 2.15 1.36 13.60
N GLY A 214 1.94 2.21 12.59
CA GLY A 214 2.01 3.66 12.72
C GLY A 214 0.92 4.24 13.63
N LEU A 215 -0.28 3.66 13.64
CA LEU A 215 -1.37 4.09 14.52
C LEU A 215 -1.04 3.79 15.98
N VAL A 216 -0.59 2.57 16.28
CA VAL A 216 -0.16 2.17 17.63
C VAL A 216 1.02 3.03 18.07
N GLY A 217 2.03 3.21 17.21
CA GLY A 217 3.19 4.03 17.49
C GLY A 217 2.83 5.49 17.81
N MET A 218 1.89 6.09 17.06
CA MET A 218 1.38 7.43 17.34
C MET A 218 0.74 7.50 18.71
N ILE A 219 -0.14 6.56 19.05
CA ILE A 219 -0.82 6.50 20.36
C ILE A 219 0.20 6.39 21.49
N GLU A 220 1.19 5.50 21.37
CA GLU A 220 2.25 5.35 22.36
C GLU A 220 3.10 6.62 22.51
N ALA A 221 3.40 7.31 21.41
CA ALA A 221 4.14 8.57 21.44
C ALA A 221 3.36 9.69 22.16
N GLU A 222 2.05 9.79 21.91
CA GLU A 222 1.16 10.73 22.61
C GLU A 222 1.11 10.43 24.12
N HIS A 223 0.98 9.15 24.50
CA HIS A 223 0.98 8.73 25.91
C HIS A 223 2.32 9.00 26.61
N ARG A 224 3.44 8.77 25.91
CA ARG A 224 4.79 9.11 26.40
C ARG A 224 4.93 10.60 26.66
N ALA A 225 4.45 11.44 25.73
CA ALA A 225 4.47 12.88 25.88
C ALA A 225 3.60 13.36 27.06
N ALA A 226 2.51 12.64 27.37
CA ALA A 226 1.67 12.87 28.54
C ALA A 226 2.24 12.30 29.86
N GLY A 227 3.43 11.68 29.85
CA GLY A 227 4.05 11.11 31.04
C GLY A 227 3.42 9.81 31.53
N LEU A 228 2.63 9.13 30.69
CA LEU A 228 1.97 7.87 31.01
C LEU A 228 2.93 6.69 30.87
N ARG A 229 2.65 5.61 31.60
CA ARG A 229 3.47 4.40 31.63
C ARG A 229 3.32 3.62 30.31
N LEU A 230 4.45 3.11 29.81
CA LEU A 230 4.57 2.23 28.65
C LEU A 230 5.14 0.85 29.04
N PRO A 231 4.99 -0.19 28.20
CA PRO A 231 4.16 -0.26 26.99
C PRO A 231 2.67 -0.19 27.31
N LEU A 232 1.85 0.22 26.34
CA LEU A 232 0.40 0.21 26.50
C LEU A 232 -0.15 -1.20 26.39
N GLU A 233 -1.17 -1.51 27.18
CA GLU A 233 -1.97 -2.72 26.99
C GLU A 233 -2.96 -2.52 25.83
N LYS A 234 -3.35 -3.61 25.17
CA LYS A 234 -4.29 -3.58 24.02
C LYS A 234 -5.56 -2.79 24.31
N HIS A 235 -6.09 -2.90 25.53
CA HIS A 235 -7.30 -2.19 25.95
C HIS A 235 -7.11 -0.66 25.97
N ALA A 236 -5.90 -0.17 26.28
CA ALA A 236 -5.59 1.26 26.29
C ALA A 236 -5.48 1.82 24.87
N ILE A 237 -4.91 1.04 23.94
CA ILE A 237 -4.90 1.38 22.50
C ILE A 237 -6.33 1.43 21.96
N GLN A 238 -7.14 0.42 22.29
CA GLN A 238 -8.55 0.38 21.90
C GLN A 238 -9.31 1.60 22.47
N ALA A 239 -9.08 1.96 23.73
CA ALA A 239 -9.65 3.16 24.32
C ALA A 239 -9.21 4.43 23.56
N ALA A 240 -7.92 4.56 23.23
CA ALA A 240 -7.42 5.71 22.49
C ALA A 240 -8.08 5.85 21.10
N ILE A 241 -8.27 4.73 20.40
CA ILE A 241 -8.93 4.67 19.08
C ILE A 241 -10.41 5.04 19.18
N HIS A 242 -11.16 4.37 20.06
CA HIS A 242 -12.62 4.45 20.10
C HIS A 242 -13.15 5.61 20.97
N VAL A 243 -12.40 6.03 21.97
CA VAL A 243 -12.81 7.04 22.96
C VAL A 243 -12.04 8.33 22.76
N ASP A 244 -10.72 8.30 22.68
CA ASP A 244 -9.89 9.52 22.73
C ASP A 244 -9.64 10.15 21.35
N GLY A 245 -10.25 9.58 20.30
CA GLY A 245 -10.23 10.13 18.95
C GLY A 245 -8.88 10.01 18.25
N ALA A 246 -8.03 9.04 18.64
CA ALA A 246 -6.76 8.80 17.97
C ALA A 246 -6.94 8.58 16.47
N LEU A 247 -7.96 7.81 16.05
CA LEU A 247 -8.23 7.58 14.63
C LEU A 247 -8.61 8.86 13.87
N VAL A 248 -9.22 9.84 14.54
CA VAL A 248 -9.53 11.15 13.92
C VAL A 248 -8.23 11.91 13.64
N ARG A 249 -7.29 11.94 14.60
CA ARG A 249 -5.98 12.58 14.39
C ARG A 249 -5.16 11.86 13.32
N TYR A 250 -5.24 10.53 13.30
CA TYR A 250 -4.60 9.71 12.27
C TYR A 250 -5.15 10.02 10.87
N ALA A 251 -6.49 10.11 10.72
CA ALA A 251 -7.14 10.50 9.48
C ALA A 251 -6.80 11.94 9.05
N GLN A 252 -6.62 12.86 10.00
CA GLN A 252 -6.18 14.23 9.71
C GLN A 252 -4.74 14.27 9.16
N ALA A 253 -3.83 13.46 9.70
CA ALA A 253 -2.47 13.33 9.16
C ALA A 253 -2.49 12.79 7.71
N ALA A 254 -3.35 11.81 7.41
CA ALA A 254 -3.54 11.32 6.05
C ALA A 254 -4.08 12.40 5.11
N LYS A 255 -5.02 13.25 5.56
CA LYS A 255 -5.51 14.39 4.78
C LYS A 255 -4.42 15.44 4.53
N ALA A 256 -3.58 15.71 5.52
CA ALA A 256 -2.45 16.64 5.38
C ALA A 256 -1.46 16.18 4.30
N ASN A 257 -1.29 14.87 4.09
CA ASN A 257 -0.51 14.35 2.96
C ASN A 257 -1.13 14.73 1.61
N GLY A 258 -2.47 14.77 1.52
CA GLY A 258 -3.19 15.22 0.33
C GLY A 258 -3.00 16.70 0.05
N ASP A 259 -3.06 17.54 1.08
CA ASP A 259 -2.77 18.97 0.96
C ASP A 259 -1.33 19.20 0.48
N ALA A 260 -0.36 18.46 1.03
CA ALA A 260 1.03 18.50 0.58
C ALA A 260 1.18 18.03 -0.87
N LEU A 261 0.47 16.95 -1.26
CA LEU A 261 0.48 16.42 -2.63
C LEU A 261 -0.03 17.46 -3.64
N VAL A 262 -1.10 18.19 -3.30
CA VAL A 262 -1.61 19.30 -4.12
C VAL A 262 -0.59 20.44 -4.19
N GLY A 263 0.10 20.73 -3.08
CA GLY A 263 1.15 21.75 -3.00
C GLY A 263 2.33 21.52 -3.94
N LEU A 264 2.59 20.29 -4.36
CA LEU A 264 3.65 19.95 -5.34
C LEU A 264 3.34 20.44 -6.77
N GLY A 265 2.08 20.76 -7.08
CA GLY A 265 1.68 21.31 -8.37
C GLY A 265 1.86 20.36 -9.57
N LEU A 266 1.94 19.05 -9.33
CA LEU A 266 2.11 18.04 -10.37
C LEU A 266 0.77 17.64 -11.01
N PRO A 267 0.68 17.46 -12.33
CA PRO A 267 -0.55 17.10 -13.02
C PRO A 267 -0.88 15.59 -12.94
N LEU A 268 -0.63 14.94 -11.80
CA LEU A 268 -0.78 13.49 -11.59
C LEU A 268 -2.18 13.13 -11.05
N ARG A 269 -3.24 13.47 -11.80
CA ARG A 269 -4.63 13.34 -11.34
C ARG A 269 -5.02 11.97 -10.78
N HIS A 270 -4.48 10.89 -11.34
CA HIS A 270 -4.82 9.53 -10.91
C HIS A 270 -4.13 9.16 -9.60
N LEU A 271 -2.93 9.68 -9.37
CA LEU A 271 -2.22 9.51 -8.10
C LEU A 271 -2.97 10.28 -6.99
N SER A 272 -3.37 11.53 -7.25
CA SER A 272 -4.20 12.31 -6.32
C SER A 272 -5.55 11.63 -6.04
N ALA A 273 -6.24 11.14 -7.07
CA ALA A 273 -7.52 10.45 -6.87
C ALA A 273 -7.38 9.13 -6.09
N PHE A 274 -6.26 8.43 -6.24
CA PHE A 274 -5.96 7.23 -5.44
C PHE A 274 -5.65 7.60 -3.99
N HIS A 275 -4.87 8.66 -3.76
CA HIS A 275 -4.64 9.21 -2.43
C HIS A 275 -5.96 9.60 -1.74
N ASP A 276 -6.82 10.36 -2.41
CA ASP A 276 -8.10 10.83 -1.85
C ASP A 276 -9.00 9.66 -1.46
N TYR A 277 -9.05 8.62 -2.30
CA TYR A 277 -9.76 7.38 -1.99
C TYR A 277 -9.31 6.75 -0.65
N LEU A 278 -8.00 6.71 -0.39
CA LEU A 278 -7.44 6.17 0.84
C LEU A 278 -7.77 7.06 2.05
N ALA A 279 -7.51 8.37 1.93
CA ALA A 279 -7.74 9.33 3.00
C ALA A 279 -9.23 9.46 3.38
N ASP A 280 -10.12 9.40 2.40
CA ASP A 280 -11.56 9.38 2.61
C ASP A 280 -12.02 8.09 3.28
N GLY A 281 -11.45 6.93 2.90
CA GLY A 281 -11.73 5.65 3.56
C GLY A 281 -11.36 5.67 5.05
N LEU A 282 -10.21 6.25 5.38
CA LEU A 282 -9.76 6.41 6.77
C LEU A 282 -10.64 7.41 7.53
N SER A 283 -10.97 8.55 6.91
CA SER A 283 -11.85 9.57 7.49
C SER A 283 -13.26 9.03 7.78
N ALA A 284 -13.85 8.31 6.82
CA ALA A 284 -15.17 7.68 7.00
C ALA A 284 -15.16 6.62 8.12
N SER A 285 -14.02 5.96 8.35
CA SER A 285 -13.87 5.04 9.48
C SER A 285 -13.81 5.79 10.82
N ALA A 286 -13.06 6.90 10.88
CA ALA A 286 -13.02 7.78 12.05
C ALA A 286 -14.39 8.39 12.40
N GLU A 287 -15.13 8.85 11.39
CA GLU A 287 -16.48 9.42 11.56
C GLU A 287 -17.47 8.39 12.09
N ARG A 288 -17.46 7.16 11.55
CA ARG A 288 -18.31 6.06 12.04
C ARG A 288 -18.06 5.74 13.51
N LEU A 289 -16.80 5.75 13.96
CA LEU A 289 -16.47 5.57 15.38
C LEU A 289 -16.97 6.72 16.24
N SER A 290 -16.76 7.96 15.80
CA SER A 290 -17.22 9.16 16.52
C SER A 290 -18.75 9.19 16.67
N ASP A 291 -19.48 8.84 15.62
CA ASP A 291 -20.95 8.78 15.65
C ASP A 291 -21.47 7.63 16.52
N THR A 292 -20.79 6.48 16.50
CA THR A 292 -21.10 5.36 17.40
C THR A 292 -20.92 5.79 18.87
N LYS A 293 -19.81 6.48 19.19
CA LYS A 293 -19.58 7.04 20.53
C LYS A 293 -20.68 8.03 20.93
N LYS A 294 -21.05 8.98 20.07
CA LYS A 294 -22.13 9.94 20.35
C LYS A 294 -23.47 9.25 20.60
N ARG A 295 -23.81 8.21 19.84
CA ARG A 295 -25.04 7.43 20.04
C ARG A 295 -25.04 6.66 21.36
N LEU A 296 -23.92 6.05 21.74
CA LEU A 296 -23.78 5.35 23.02
C LEU A 296 -23.86 6.30 24.22
N LEU A 297 -23.22 7.47 24.13
CA LEU A 297 -23.29 8.53 25.16
C LEU A 297 -24.66 9.22 25.21
N GLY A 298 -25.37 9.30 24.08
CA GLY A 298 -26.72 9.88 23.96
C GLY A 298 -27.85 8.98 24.48
N GLY A 299 -27.53 7.76 24.93
CA GLY A 299 -28.48 6.83 25.56
C GLY A 299 -28.26 5.39 25.12
N GLY A 300 -27.32 4.67 25.75
CA GLY A 300 -27.01 3.26 25.46
C GLY A 300 -28.21 2.31 25.50
N PHE A 301 -29.28 2.67 26.23
CA PHE A 301 -30.54 1.93 26.26
C PHE A 301 -31.33 2.00 24.94
N ALA A 302 -31.33 3.16 24.26
CA ALA A 302 -32.00 3.33 22.97
C ALA A 302 -31.26 2.59 21.84
N TYR A 303 -29.92 2.54 21.91
CA TYR A 303 -29.10 1.77 20.98
C TYR A 303 -29.34 0.26 21.14
N TRP A 304 -29.33 -0.25 22.38
CA TRP A 304 -29.64 -1.65 22.66
C TRP A 304 -31.06 -2.04 22.20
N LEU A 305 -32.06 -1.17 22.43
CA LEU A 305 -33.43 -1.35 21.91
C LEU A 305 -33.49 -1.40 20.38
N SER A 306 -32.70 -0.58 19.67
CA SER A 306 -32.69 -0.57 18.20
C SER A 306 -32.08 -1.85 17.59
N GLN A 307 -31.06 -2.43 18.23
CA GLN A 307 -30.47 -3.71 17.83
C GLN A 307 -31.44 -4.86 18.13
N TYR A 308 -32.05 -4.85 19.32
CA TYR A 308 -33.01 -5.87 19.75
C TYR A 308 -34.29 -5.86 18.91
N GLN A 309 -34.77 -4.70 18.47
CA GLN A 309 -35.92 -4.56 17.57
C GLN A 309 -35.61 -5.04 16.15
N ALA A 310 -34.38 -4.89 15.65
CA ALA A 310 -33.97 -5.43 14.36
C ALA A 310 -33.95 -6.98 14.39
N GLU A 311 -33.46 -7.58 15.48
CA GLU A 311 -33.45 -9.04 15.67
C GLU A 311 -34.84 -9.64 15.91
N THR A 312 -35.71 -8.97 16.66
CA THR A 312 -37.07 -9.47 16.95
C THR A 312 -38.10 -9.21 15.85
N ALA A 313 -37.86 -8.26 14.94
CA ALA A 313 -38.70 -8.04 13.76
C ALA A 313 -38.44 -9.03 12.62
N GLY A 314 -37.50 -9.98 12.77
CA GLY A 314 -37.13 -10.92 11.70
C GLY A 314 -36.48 -10.23 10.49
N ILE A 315 -36.02 -8.99 10.64
CA ILE A 315 -35.28 -8.29 9.60
C ILE A 315 -33.81 -8.67 9.78
N ASN A 316 -33.41 -9.73 9.11
CA ASN A 316 -32.01 -10.11 9.00
C ASN A 316 -31.31 -9.13 8.03
N PRO A 317 -30.40 -8.24 8.48
CA PRO A 317 -29.72 -7.31 7.57
C PRO A 317 -28.69 -8.01 6.66
N MET A 318 -28.56 -9.34 6.71
CA MET A 318 -27.63 -10.13 5.88
C MET A 318 -28.26 -10.92 4.73
N LYS A 319 -29.51 -10.66 4.29
CA LYS A 319 -30.09 -11.49 3.19
C LYS A 319 -30.66 -10.84 1.93
N ASP A 320 -30.97 -9.55 1.88
CA ASP A 320 -31.48 -8.94 0.65
C ASP A 320 -30.73 -7.65 0.31
N GLY A 321 -29.67 -7.79 -0.50
CA GLY A 321 -29.11 -6.66 -1.26
C GLY A 321 -29.91 -6.41 -2.54
N PRO A 322 -29.53 -5.42 -3.36
CA PRO A 322 -29.72 -5.52 -4.80
C PRO A 322 -28.39 -5.84 -5.47
N HIS A 323 -28.49 -6.80 -6.41
CA HIS A 323 -27.50 -7.22 -7.40
C HIS A 323 -26.75 -6.08 -8.09
#